data_AF-A0A430R0Z8-F1
#
_entry.id   AF-A0A430R0Z8-F1
#
_cell.length_a   1.000
_cell.length_b   1.000
_cell.length_c   1.000
_cell.angle_alpha   90.00
_cell.angle_beta   90.00
_cell.angle_gamma   90.00
#
_symmetry.space_group_name_H-M   'P 1'
#
loop_
_entity.id
_entity.type
_entity.pdbx_description
1 polymer ?
#
loop_
_entity_poly.entity_id
_entity_poly.type
_entity_poly.pdbx_seq_one_letter_code
_entity_poly.pdbx_strand_id
1 'polypeptide(L)'
;MAELEEVLREVARKVLGLPEEPLPSRPWRQLPPDFKTLSPPPLPKGPPGKGVGAPPRPSEEGGLGPASAEQEPLRKLRECERKFQRKAKEVEKLEVKLQRAQKAVQEAERDRGRALEEAAHWRKEASRFAAERDRLGAEMARVQEAYAKLRADWAELEKEVEVYKRSIDALEARLRELEGVAEQKAHLEAELARLRNFKEALPEPFPQEALLRVLVLDYPGLGNRPEERVLALIEGYRALLKGEDHPALRHSNRELLAGEPEGMVLLGLERLLLDLASLPLSRWLRTHAFRLEAWLQAGEQPSSPRLREE
;
A
#
# COMPACT_ATOMS: atom_id res chain seq x y z
N MET A 1 -8.83 -17.10 29.29
CA MET A 1 -7.39 -17.18 29.02
C MET A 1 -7.11 -17.85 27.68
N ALA A 2 -7.63 -19.06 27.42
CA ALA A 2 -7.44 -19.78 26.14
C ALA A 2 -7.91 -18.99 24.90
N GLU A 3 -9.07 -18.35 24.96
CA GLU A 3 -9.61 -17.56 23.83
C GLU A 3 -8.77 -16.30 23.53
N LEU A 4 -8.14 -15.71 24.56
CA LEU A 4 -7.30 -14.53 24.40
C LEU A 4 -5.95 -14.89 23.74
N GLU A 5 -5.42 -16.08 24.05
CA GLU A 5 -4.22 -16.62 23.43
C GLU A 5 -4.44 -17.00 21.96
N GLU A 6 -5.62 -17.48 21.59
CA GLU A 6 -5.98 -17.76 20.20
C GLU A 6 -6.06 -16.49 19.36
N VAL A 7 -6.70 -15.44 19.88
CA VAL A 7 -6.80 -14.14 19.19
C VAL A 7 -5.43 -13.49 19.03
N LEU A 8 -4.57 -13.55 20.05
CA LEU A 8 -3.21 -13.03 19.97
C LEU A 8 -2.35 -13.81 18.96
N ARG A 9 -2.56 -15.13 18.84
CA ARG A 9 -1.89 -15.96 17.83
C ARG A 9 -2.37 -15.66 16.41
N GLU A 10 -3.65 -15.40 16.20
CA GLU A 10 -4.19 -14.98 14.89
C GLU A 10 -3.65 -13.62 14.46
N VAL A 11 -3.57 -12.66 15.38
CA VAL A 11 -3.04 -11.32 15.10
C VAL A 11 -1.53 -11.40 14.78
N ALA A 12 -0.77 -12.15 15.57
CA ALA A 12 0.66 -12.35 15.30
C ALA A 12 0.91 -13.04 13.93
N ARG A 13 0.07 -14.01 13.55
CA ARG A 13 0.17 -14.69 12.25
C ARG A 13 -0.13 -13.77 11.05
N LYS A 14 -1.12 -12.89 11.17
CA LYS A 14 -1.45 -11.90 10.12
C LYS A 14 -0.37 -10.84 9.94
N VAL A 15 0.29 -10.42 11.02
CA VAL A 15 1.37 -9.41 10.96
C VAL A 15 2.67 -10.00 10.40
N LEU A 16 2.93 -11.29 10.63
CA LEU A 16 4.18 -11.95 10.23
C LEU A 16 4.13 -12.66 8.86
N GLY A 17 2.99 -12.65 8.16
CA GLY A 17 2.87 -13.19 6.80
C GLY A 17 3.17 -14.69 6.68
N LEU A 18 2.98 -15.45 7.75
CA LEU A 18 3.24 -16.89 7.77
C LEU A 18 2.09 -17.65 7.07
N PRO A 19 2.39 -18.66 6.22
CA PRO A 19 1.36 -19.43 5.52
C PRO A 19 0.51 -20.25 6.50
N GLU A 20 -0.79 -20.34 6.22
CA GLU A 20 -1.75 -21.13 7.02
C GLU A 20 -1.38 -22.62 6.99
N GLU A 21 -1.28 -23.25 8.16
CA GLU A 21 -1.21 -24.71 8.24
C GLU A 21 -2.50 -25.31 7.66
N PRO A 22 -2.41 -26.32 6.78
CA PRO A 22 -3.60 -26.90 6.18
C PRO A 22 -4.40 -27.67 7.23
N LEU A 23 -5.62 -27.20 7.49
CA LEU A 23 -6.62 -27.96 8.24
C LEU A 23 -6.86 -29.32 7.55
N PRO A 24 -7.10 -30.39 8.31
CA PRO A 24 -7.16 -31.74 7.79
C PRO A 24 -8.30 -31.87 6.78
N SER A 25 -7.92 -32.23 5.56
CA SER A 25 -8.80 -32.61 4.46
C SER A 25 -9.80 -33.68 4.91
N ARG A 26 -11.05 -33.27 5.15
CA ARG A 26 -12.16 -34.22 5.23
C ARG A 26 -12.39 -34.81 3.83
N PRO A 27 -12.40 -36.13 3.67
CA PRO A 27 -12.62 -36.75 2.37
C PRO A 27 -14.08 -36.50 1.97
N TRP A 28 -14.27 -35.84 0.85
CA TRP A 28 -15.54 -35.79 0.15
C TRP A 28 -16.03 -37.23 -0.04
N ARG A 29 -17.19 -37.52 0.58
CA ARG A 29 -17.94 -38.75 0.30
C ARG A 29 -18.12 -38.86 -1.21
N GLN A 30 -17.70 -40.00 -1.74
CA GLN A 30 -17.96 -40.43 -3.09
C GLN A 30 -19.45 -40.26 -3.40
N LEU A 31 -19.74 -39.38 -4.36
CA LEU A 31 -21.00 -39.41 -5.11
C LEU A 31 -21.00 -40.71 -5.93
N PRO A 32 -22.06 -41.54 -5.87
CA PRO A 32 -22.20 -42.63 -6.82
C PRO A 32 -22.46 -42.05 -8.22
N PRO A 33 -21.74 -42.49 -9.26
CA PRO A 33 -22.06 -42.11 -10.62
C PRO A 33 -23.13 -43.07 -11.13
N ASP A 34 -24.41 -42.71 -11.10
CA ASP A 34 -25.42 -43.41 -11.89
C ASP A 34 -26.60 -42.47 -12.21
N PHE A 35 -26.42 -41.68 -13.28
CA PHE A 35 -27.50 -41.10 -14.03
C PHE A 35 -27.42 -41.63 -15.46
N LYS A 36 -28.23 -42.66 -15.76
CA LYS A 36 -28.86 -42.85 -17.08
C LYS A 36 -30.01 -43.85 -16.97
N THR A 37 -31.11 -43.49 -17.62
CA THR A 37 -32.31 -44.28 -17.95
C THR A 37 -33.35 -44.53 -16.85
N LEU A 38 -34.23 -43.54 -16.66
CA LEU A 38 -35.61 -43.77 -16.22
C LEU A 38 -36.35 -44.56 -17.32
N SER A 39 -36.68 -45.82 -17.04
CA SER A 39 -37.69 -46.57 -17.80
C SER A 39 -38.97 -46.65 -16.95
N PRO A 40 -40.18 -46.42 -17.49
CA PRO A 40 -41.42 -46.43 -16.72
C PRO A 40 -41.86 -47.87 -16.33
N PRO A 41 -42.71 -48.03 -15.30
CA PRO A 41 -43.08 -49.34 -14.77
C PRO A 41 -44.05 -50.09 -15.70
N PRO A 42 -44.00 -51.44 -15.78
CA PRO A 42 -44.97 -52.18 -16.57
C PRO A 42 -46.27 -52.39 -15.79
N LEU A 43 -47.39 -52.06 -16.44
CA LEU A 43 -48.75 -52.45 -16.03
C LEU A 43 -49.00 -53.94 -16.34
N PRO A 44 -49.83 -54.62 -15.53
CA PRO A 44 -50.05 -56.06 -15.66
C PRO A 44 -51.06 -56.36 -16.78
N LYS A 45 -50.70 -57.28 -17.69
CA LYS A 45 -51.64 -57.88 -18.64
C LYS A 45 -51.90 -59.33 -18.25
N GLY A 46 -53.18 -59.62 -18.04
CA GLY A 46 -53.70 -60.95 -17.75
C GLY A 46 -53.53 -61.95 -18.91
N PRO A 47 -53.84 -63.23 -18.67
CA PRO A 47 -53.58 -64.31 -19.62
C PRO A 47 -54.73 -64.49 -20.61
N PRO A 48 -54.40 -64.81 -21.87
CA PRO A 48 -54.81 -66.09 -22.48
C PRO A 48 -53.64 -66.68 -23.29
N GLY A 49 -53.52 -67.96 -23.64
CA GLY A 49 -54.34 -69.15 -23.59
C GLY A 49 -53.76 -70.14 -24.63
N LYS A 50 -53.71 -71.43 -24.26
CA LYS A 50 -53.61 -72.65 -25.10
C LYS A 50 -52.27 -73.03 -25.78
N GLY A 51 -51.70 -74.13 -25.28
CA GLY A 51 -50.90 -75.14 -25.98
C GLY A 51 -50.91 -76.42 -25.13
N VAL A 52 -51.93 -77.27 -25.28
CA VAL A 52 -51.87 -78.60 -25.95
C VAL A 52 -50.69 -79.47 -25.48
N GLY A 53 -51.01 -80.43 -24.60
CA GLY A 53 -50.15 -81.56 -24.22
C GLY A 53 -50.99 -82.62 -23.49
N ALA A 54 -51.27 -83.72 -24.18
CA ALA A 54 -51.80 -85.00 -23.64
C ALA A 54 -50.69 -85.72 -22.80
N PRO A 55 -50.88 -86.91 -22.16
CA PRO A 55 -51.95 -87.94 -22.23
C PRO A 55 -52.35 -88.46 -20.79
N PRO A 56 -52.94 -89.65 -20.51
CA PRO A 56 -53.42 -90.75 -21.36
C PRO A 56 -54.85 -91.32 -21.06
N ARG A 57 -55.28 -92.24 -21.95
CA ARG A 57 -56.39 -93.23 -21.81
C ARG A 57 -55.99 -94.38 -20.86
N PRO A 58 -56.95 -95.08 -20.23
CA PRO A 58 -57.57 -96.31 -20.79
C PRO A 58 -59.12 -96.19 -20.86
N SER A 59 -59.78 -96.68 -21.92
CA SER A 59 -60.53 -97.96 -21.99
C SER A 59 -61.56 -98.07 -20.85
N GLU A 60 -62.87 -98.04 -21.09
CA GLU A 60 -63.65 -99.19 -21.58
C GLU A 60 -64.86 -98.80 -22.44
N GLU A 61 -65.06 -99.56 -23.51
CA GLU A 61 -66.31 -99.68 -24.27
C GLU A 61 -67.32 -100.49 -23.47
N GLY A 62 -68.61 -100.12 -23.57
CA GLY A 62 -69.69 -100.91 -23.02
C GLY A 62 -71.07 -100.45 -23.48
N GLY A 63 -71.55 -101.07 -24.57
CA GLY A 63 -72.95 -101.52 -24.66
C GLY A 63 -74.01 -100.52 -25.16
N LEU A 64 -74.46 -100.75 -26.39
CA LEU A 64 -75.67 -100.21 -27.02
C LEU A 64 -76.98 -100.75 -26.42
N GLY A 65 -78.00 -99.87 -26.36
CA GLY A 65 -79.42 -100.20 -26.61
C GLY A 65 -80.36 -100.25 -25.39
N PRO A 66 -81.69 -100.09 -25.56
CA PRO A 66 -82.45 -99.18 -26.43
C PRO A 66 -83.28 -98.18 -25.60
N ALA A 67 -84.02 -97.31 -26.29
CA ALA A 67 -84.87 -96.26 -25.74
C ALA A 67 -86.04 -96.78 -24.87
N SER A 68 -86.28 -96.12 -23.73
CA SER A 68 -87.58 -96.13 -23.04
C SER A 68 -87.98 -94.68 -22.71
N ALA A 69 -89.08 -94.23 -23.32
CA ALA A 69 -89.57 -92.85 -23.39
C ALA A 69 -90.01 -92.22 -22.04
N GLU A 70 -89.79 -92.87 -20.90
CA GLU A 70 -90.17 -92.38 -19.56
C GLU A 70 -88.97 -91.94 -18.69
N GLN A 71 -87.73 -92.21 -19.10
CA GLN A 71 -86.52 -91.76 -18.38
C GLN A 71 -85.96 -90.41 -18.84
N GLU A 72 -86.37 -89.93 -20.01
CA GLU A 72 -85.98 -88.61 -20.53
C GLU A 72 -86.40 -87.42 -19.63
N PRO A 73 -87.64 -87.33 -19.11
CA PRO A 73 -88.03 -86.18 -18.30
C PRO A 73 -87.25 -86.11 -16.97
N LEU A 74 -86.98 -87.24 -16.32
CA LEU A 74 -86.18 -87.30 -15.08
C LEU A 74 -84.71 -86.96 -15.29
N ARG A 75 -84.12 -87.36 -16.43
CA ARG A 75 -82.76 -86.94 -16.82
C ARG A 75 -82.70 -85.44 -17.09
N LYS A 76 -83.69 -84.89 -17.81
CA LYS A 76 -83.83 -83.44 -18.05
C LYS A 76 -83.99 -82.65 -16.74
N LEU A 77 -84.73 -83.17 -15.76
CA LEU A 77 -84.93 -82.54 -14.45
C LEU A 77 -83.63 -82.50 -13.62
N ARG A 78 -82.88 -83.61 -13.56
CA ARG A 78 -81.55 -83.67 -12.92
C ARG A 78 -80.52 -82.79 -13.63
N GLU A 79 -80.58 -82.69 -14.95
CA GLU A 79 -79.75 -81.75 -15.71
C GLU A 79 -80.11 -80.29 -15.41
N CYS A 80 -81.39 -79.98 -15.25
CA CYS A 80 -81.86 -78.64 -14.85
C CYS A 80 -81.41 -78.31 -13.43
N GLU A 81 -81.52 -79.23 -12.47
CA GLU A 81 -81.01 -79.06 -11.10
C GLU A 81 -79.50 -78.84 -11.08
N ARG A 82 -78.73 -79.63 -11.84
CA ARG A 82 -77.26 -79.45 -11.96
C ARG A 82 -76.90 -78.11 -12.59
N LYS A 83 -77.64 -77.66 -13.60
CA LYS A 83 -77.47 -76.33 -14.21
C LYS A 83 -77.81 -75.22 -13.22
N PHE A 84 -78.86 -75.40 -12.42
CA PHE A 84 -79.24 -74.44 -11.37
C PHE A 84 -78.18 -74.37 -10.26
N GLN A 85 -77.69 -75.50 -9.76
CA GLN A 85 -76.62 -75.53 -8.76
C GLN A 85 -75.30 -74.94 -9.29
N ARG A 86 -74.96 -75.16 -10.57
CA ARG A 86 -73.79 -74.53 -11.20
C ARG A 86 -73.96 -73.01 -11.27
N LYS A 87 -75.12 -72.53 -11.70
CA LYS A 87 -75.45 -71.11 -11.72
C LYS A 87 -75.46 -70.50 -10.32
N ALA A 88 -75.99 -71.19 -9.31
CA ALA A 88 -75.95 -70.73 -7.93
C ALA A 88 -74.51 -70.58 -7.42
N LYS A 89 -73.63 -71.57 -7.67
CA LYS A 89 -72.20 -71.48 -7.35
C LYS A 89 -71.47 -70.39 -8.16
N GLU A 90 -71.89 -70.12 -9.38
CA GLU A 90 -71.37 -69.01 -10.19
C GLU A 90 -71.80 -67.66 -9.62
N VAL A 91 -73.06 -67.52 -9.19
CA VAL A 91 -73.57 -66.33 -8.50
C VAL A 91 -72.81 -66.10 -7.20
N GLU A 92 -72.65 -67.11 -6.35
CA GLU A 92 -71.86 -67.00 -5.11
C GLU A 92 -70.40 -66.57 -5.39
N LYS A 93 -69.77 -67.13 -6.44
CA LYS A 93 -68.41 -66.71 -6.85
C LYS A 93 -68.37 -65.27 -7.36
N LEU A 94 -69.40 -64.84 -8.09
CA LEU A 94 -69.51 -63.47 -8.57
C LEU A 94 -69.78 -62.49 -7.42
N GLU A 95 -70.58 -62.88 -6.43
CA GLU A 95 -70.82 -62.11 -5.21
C GLU A 95 -69.53 -61.92 -4.40
N VAL A 96 -68.75 -62.99 -4.20
CA VAL A 96 -67.44 -62.89 -3.53
C VAL A 96 -66.47 -61.99 -4.32
N LYS A 97 -66.46 -62.07 -5.65
CA LYS A 97 -65.64 -61.19 -6.50
C LYS A 97 -66.11 -59.74 -6.42
N LEU A 98 -67.42 -59.50 -6.40
CA LEU A 98 -68.00 -58.17 -6.25
C LEU A 98 -67.64 -57.56 -4.89
N GLN A 99 -67.76 -58.32 -3.81
CA GLN A 99 -67.35 -57.87 -2.47
C GLN A 99 -65.85 -57.57 -2.39
N ARG A 100 -64.99 -58.37 -3.03
CA ARG A 100 -63.55 -58.10 -3.11
C ARG A 100 -63.25 -56.83 -3.92
N ALA A 101 -63.93 -56.64 -5.04
CA ALA A 101 -63.79 -55.44 -5.86
C ALA A 101 -64.26 -54.20 -5.10
N GLN A 102 -65.37 -54.29 -4.36
CA GLN A 102 -65.87 -53.20 -3.51
C GLN A 102 -64.87 -52.82 -2.41
N LYS A 103 -64.26 -53.81 -1.74
CA LYS A 103 -63.19 -53.55 -0.75
C LYS A 103 -61.97 -52.89 -1.39
N ALA A 104 -61.53 -53.36 -2.56
CA ALA A 104 -60.40 -52.76 -3.27
C ALA A 104 -60.68 -51.31 -3.70
N VAL A 105 -61.92 -51.00 -4.11
CA VAL A 105 -62.33 -49.62 -4.42
C VAL A 105 -62.28 -48.75 -3.16
N GLN A 106 -62.80 -49.22 -2.02
CA GLN A 106 -62.74 -48.48 -0.76
C GLN A 106 -61.31 -48.24 -0.28
N GLU A 107 -60.42 -49.23 -0.42
CA GLU A 107 -58.98 -49.09 -0.11
C GLU A 107 -58.32 -48.06 -1.03
N ALA A 108 -58.58 -48.12 -2.34
CA ALA A 108 -58.06 -47.15 -3.31
C ALA A 108 -58.59 -45.73 -3.06
N GLU A 109 -59.84 -45.57 -2.63
CA GLU A 109 -60.40 -44.27 -2.24
C GLU A 109 -59.71 -43.70 -1.00
N ARG A 110 -59.41 -44.54 0.00
CA ARG A 110 -58.64 -44.12 1.18
C ARG A 110 -57.21 -43.73 0.83
N ASP A 111 -56.54 -44.51 -0.01
CA ASP A 111 -55.18 -44.21 -0.49
C ASP A 111 -55.14 -42.91 -1.29
N ARG A 112 -56.14 -42.70 -2.14
CA ARG A 112 -56.30 -41.44 -2.87
C ARG A 112 -56.50 -40.27 -1.92
N GLY A 113 -57.31 -40.43 -0.86
CA GLY A 113 -57.49 -39.42 0.18
C GLY A 113 -56.16 -39.04 0.84
N ARG A 114 -55.40 -40.03 1.31
CA ARG A 114 -54.08 -39.84 1.93
C ARG A 114 -53.09 -39.14 0.99
N ALA A 115 -53.01 -39.61 -0.26
CA ALA A 115 -52.13 -38.99 -1.26
C ALA A 115 -52.50 -37.53 -1.56
N LEU A 116 -53.78 -37.17 -1.53
CA LEU A 116 -54.23 -35.79 -1.70
C LEU A 116 -53.86 -34.92 -0.50
N GLU A 117 -53.98 -35.45 0.72
CA GLU A 117 -53.57 -34.75 1.96
C GLU A 117 -52.06 -34.52 1.99
N GLU A 118 -51.26 -35.54 1.65
CA GLU A 118 -49.80 -35.43 1.52
C GLU A 118 -49.43 -34.42 0.43
N ALA A 119 -50.06 -34.48 -0.74
CA ALA A 119 -49.82 -33.51 -1.81
C ALA A 119 -50.19 -32.08 -1.38
N ALA A 120 -51.26 -31.90 -0.61
CA ALA A 120 -51.63 -30.60 -0.06
C ALA A 120 -50.61 -30.11 0.99
N HIS A 121 -50.09 -31.02 1.82
CA HIS A 121 -49.03 -30.73 2.79
C HIS A 121 -47.76 -30.25 2.09
N TRP A 122 -47.25 -31.01 1.12
CA TRP A 122 -46.05 -30.65 0.37
C TRP A 122 -46.21 -29.36 -0.44
N ARG A 123 -47.39 -29.07 -0.99
CA ARG A 123 -47.66 -27.77 -1.62
C ARG A 123 -47.55 -26.61 -0.64
N LYS A 124 -48.06 -26.76 0.58
CA LYS A 124 -47.94 -25.74 1.64
C LYS A 124 -46.48 -25.54 2.01
N GLU A 125 -45.71 -26.61 2.21
CA GLU A 125 -44.28 -26.49 2.51
C GLU A 125 -43.49 -25.85 1.37
N ALA A 126 -43.74 -26.26 0.12
CA ALA A 126 -43.12 -25.63 -1.04
C ALA A 126 -43.42 -24.13 -1.11
N SER A 127 -44.66 -23.72 -0.80
CA SER A 127 -45.01 -22.29 -0.75
C SER A 127 -44.30 -21.54 0.37
N ARG A 128 -44.09 -22.17 1.54
CA ARG A 128 -43.33 -21.59 2.66
C ARG A 128 -41.87 -21.40 2.29
N PHE A 129 -41.23 -22.44 1.74
CA PHE A 129 -39.83 -22.35 1.31
C PHE A 129 -39.63 -21.34 0.17
N ALA A 130 -40.59 -21.22 -0.76
CA ALA A 130 -40.54 -20.17 -1.78
C ALA A 130 -40.58 -18.78 -1.16
N ALA A 131 -41.48 -18.53 -0.19
CA ALA A 131 -41.56 -17.26 0.51
C ALA A 131 -40.28 -16.94 1.33
N GLU A 132 -39.71 -17.94 2.01
CA GLU A 132 -38.44 -17.79 2.73
C GLU A 132 -37.28 -17.48 1.78
N ARG A 133 -37.19 -18.18 0.64
CA ARG A 133 -36.19 -17.91 -0.39
C ARG A 133 -36.30 -16.47 -0.91
N ASP A 134 -37.52 -16.02 -1.21
CA ASP A 134 -37.73 -14.68 -1.75
C ASP A 134 -37.41 -13.61 -0.69
N ARG A 135 -37.73 -13.86 0.59
CA ARG A 135 -37.33 -13.01 1.71
C ARG A 135 -35.81 -12.93 1.86
N LEU A 136 -35.12 -14.07 1.87
CA LEU A 136 -33.65 -14.12 1.97
C LEU A 136 -32.99 -13.46 0.74
N GLY A 137 -33.58 -13.60 -0.44
CA GLY A 137 -33.14 -12.90 -1.65
C GLY A 137 -33.22 -11.38 -1.49
N ALA A 138 -34.32 -10.87 -0.94
CA ALA A 138 -34.47 -9.44 -0.66
C ALA A 138 -33.50 -8.95 0.44
N GLU A 139 -33.27 -9.73 1.49
CA GLU A 139 -32.28 -9.43 2.54
C GLU A 139 -30.86 -9.40 1.98
N MET A 140 -30.50 -10.36 1.11
CA MET A 140 -29.20 -10.40 0.45
C MET A 140 -28.98 -9.18 -0.46
N ALA A 141 -29.99 -8.78 -1.23
CA ALA A 141 -29.91 -7.58 -2.07
C ALA A 141 -29.67 -6.31 -1.24
N ARG A 142 -30.38 -6.16 -0.12
CA ARG A 142 -30.17 -5.03 0.81
C ARG A 142 -28.77 -5.00 1.41
N VAL A 143 -28.24 -6.17 1.81
CA VAL A 143 -26.88 -6.27 2.34
C VAL A 143 -25.85 -5.94 1.27
N GLN A 144 -26.05 -6.38 0.03
CA GLN A 144 -25.16 -6.04 -1.09
C GLN A 144 -25.16 -4.54 -1.38
N GLU A 145 -26.33 -3.89 -1.37
CA GLU A 145 -26.43 -2.43 -1.52
C GLU A 145 -25.74 -1.69 -0.38
N ALA A 146 -25.95 -2.12 0.87
CA ALA A 146 -25.29 -1.54 2.04
C ALA A 146 -23.76 -1.70 1.97
N TYR A 147 -23.28 -2.88 1.56
CA TYR A 147 -21.86 -3.14 1.37
C TYR A 147 -21.26 -2.27 0.26
N ALA A 148 -21.96 -2.11 -0.86
CA ALA A 148 -21.50 -1.25 -1.95
C ALA A 148 -21.38 0.22 -1.53
N LYS A 149 -22.36 0.73 -0.76
CA LYS A 149 -22.31 2.08 -0.18
C LYS A 149 -21.13 2.23 0.78
N LEU A 150 -21.00 1.31 1.74
CA LEU A 150 -19.92 1.36 2.71
C LEU A 150 -18.54 1.30 2.05
N ARG A 151 -18.41 0.53 0.96
CA ARG A 151 -17.18 0.46 0.17
C ARG A 151 -16.88 1.76 -0.58
N ALA A 152 -17.91 2.45 -1.07
CA ALA A 152 -17.75 3.77 -1.68
C ALA A 152 -17.33 4.81 -0.64
N ASP A 153 -18.02 4.86 0.51
CA ASP A 153 -17.69 5.75 1.62
C ASP A 153 -16.24 5.51 2.09
N TRP A 154 -15.82 4.25 2.23
CA TRP A 154 -14.45 3.92 2.62
C TRP A 154 -13.41 4.42 1.62
N ALA A 155 -13.67 4.31 0.31
CA ALA A 155 -12.78 4.82 -0.72
C ALA A 155 -12.73 6.36 -0.76
N GLU A 156 -13.80 7.05 -0.37
CA GLU A 156 -13.81 8.51 -0.21
C GLU A 156 -12.99 8.93 1.02
N LEU A 157 -13.21 8.29 2.16
CA LEU A 157 -12.42 8.51 3.38
C LEU A 157 -10.93 8.24 3.15
N GLU A 158 -10.56 7.21 2.39
CA GLU A 158 -9.16 6.92 2.07
C GLU A 158 -8.50 8.07 1.28
N LYS A 159 -9.23 8.65 0.32
CA LYS A 159 -8.76 9.84 -0.42
C LYS A 159 -8.62 11.05 0.49
N GLU A 160 -9.59 11.29 1.37
CA GLU A 160 -9.51 12.40 2.34
C GLU A 160 -8.29 12.25 3.25
N VAL A 161 -8.02 11.04 3.73
CA VAL A 161 -6.83 10.75 4.55
C VAL A 161 -5.55 11.05 3.77
N GLU A 162 -5.45 10.68 2.49
CA GLU A 162 -4.29 11.06 1.67
C GLU A 162 -4.14 12.58 1.51
N VAL A 163 -5.24 13.30 1.31
CA VAL A 163 -5.22 14.77 1.22
C VAL A 163 -4.74 15.38 2.52
N TYR A 164 -5.24 14.91 3.67
CA TYR A 164 -4.80 15.40 4.97
C TYR A 164 -3.33 15.10 5.25
N LYS A 165 -2.84 13.90 4.89
CA LYS A 165 -1.40 13.57 5.00
C LYS A 165 -0.53 14.55 4.21
N ARG A 166 -0.87 14.80 2.94
CA ARG A 166 -0.15 15.77 2.11
C ARG A 166 -0.21 17.19 2.69
N SER A 167 -1.34 17.57 3.28
CA SER A 167 -1.47 18.86 3.96
C SER A 167 -0.59 18.96 5.20
N ILE A 168 -0.49 17.89 5.99
CA ILE A 168 0.38 17.84 7.17
C ILE A 168 1.85 17.95 6.73
N ASP A 169 2.27 17.16 5.74
CA ASP A 169 3.65 17.20 5.22
C ASP A 169 4.01 18.61 4.72
N ALA A 170 3.08 19.29 4.05
CA ALA A 170 3.28 20.67 3.58
C ALA A 170 3.37 21.68 4.73
N LEU A 171 2.59 21.50 5.79
CA LEU A 171 2.66 22.35 6.99
C LEU A 171 3.95 22.12 7.77
N GLU A 172 4.39 20.87 7.91
CA GLU A 172 5.67 20.54 8.53
C GLU A 172 6.86 21.12 7.76
N ALA A 173 6.83 21.07 6.43
CA ALA A 173 7.85 21.70 5.60
C ALA A 173 7.92 23.22 5.83
N ARG A 174 6.75 23.89 5.84
CA ARG A 174 6.68 25.34 6.15
C ARG A 174 7.17 25.66 7.55
N LEU A 175 6.89 24.79 8.52
CA LEU A 175 7.34 24.98 9.90
C LEU A 175 8.87 24.93 9.97
N ARG A 176 9.50 23.96 9.31
CA ARG A 176 10.97 23.88 9.20
C ARG A 176 11.57 25.10 8.48
N GLU A 177 10.93 25.60 7.43
CA GLU A 177 11.36 26.83 6.75
C GLU A 177 11.31 28.04 7.70
N LEU A 178 10.23 28.18 8.48
CA LEU A 178 10.08 29.26 9.45
C LEU A 178 11.11 29.16 10.59
N GLU A 179 11.40 27.95 11.08
CA GLU A 179 12.46 27.70 12.05
C GLU A 179 13.83 28.14 11.49
N GLY A 180 14.15 27.76 10.25
CA GLY A 180 15.38 28.19 9.58
C GLY A 180 15.49 29.73 9.43
N VAL A 181 14.39 30.41 9.10
CA VAL A 181 14.35 31.87 9.04
C VAL A 181 14.54 32.50 10.43
N ALA A 182 13.98 31.90 11.48
CA ALA A 182 14.16 32.37 12.85
C ALA A 182 15.62 32.24 13.32
N GLU A 183 16.28 31.14 12.99
CA GLU A 183 17.71 30.95 13.26
C GLU A 183 18.58 31.97 12.52
N GLN A 184 18.32 32.21 11.23
CA GLN A 184 19.02 33.23 10.44
C GLN A 184 18.82 34.63 11.03
N LYS A 185 17.59 34.96 11.45
CA LYS A 185 17.29 36.22 12.10
C LYS A 185 18.07 36.38 13.40
N ALA A 186 18.09 35.35 14.25
CA ALA A 186 18.86 35.38 15.51
C ALA A 186 20.37 35.55 15.26
N HIS A 187 20.91 34.91 14.21
CA HIS A 187 22.29 35.08 13.80
C HIS A 187 22.60 36.52 13.37
N LEU A 188 21.78 37.10 12.49
CA LEU A 188 21.93 38.49 12.03
C LEU A 188 21.79 39.50 13.18
N GLU A 189 20.86 39.27 14.11
CA GLU A 189 20.71 40.10 15.31
C GLU A 189 21.96 40.06 16.19
N ALA A 190 22.59 38.88 16.35
CA ALA A 190 23.85 38.75 17.08
C ALA A 190 25.02 39.46 16.36
N GLU A 191 25.10 39.39 15.03
CA GLU A 191 26.11 40.14 14.26
C GLU A 191 25.93 41.65 14.38
N LEU A 192 24.69 42.13 14.27
CA LEU A 192 24.37 43.56 14.47
C LEU A 192 24.75 44.02 15.88
N ALA A 193 24.48 43.22 16.91
CA ALA A 193 24.89 43.52 18.28
C ALA A 193 26.42 43.61 18.41
N ARG A 194 27.17 42.69 17.80
CA ARG A 194 28.64 42.73 17.77
C ARG A 194 29.16 44.00 17.11
N LEU A 195 28.59 44.39 15.97
CA LEU A 195 28.99 45.61 15.26
C LEU A 195 28.67 46.88 16.06
N ARG A 196 27.54 46.92 16.75
CA ARG A 196 27.19 48.04 17.65
C ARG A 196 28.18 48.15 18.80
N ASN A 197 28.48 47.04 19.46
CA ASN A 197 29.48 47.00 20.53
C ASN A 197 30.86 47.45 20.04
N PHE A 198 31.26 47.04 18.82
CA PHE A 198 32.51 47.49 18.23
C PHE A 198 32.52 49.00 17.98
N LYS A 199 31.41 49.56 17.50
CA LYS A 199 31.27 51.01 17.27
C LYS A 199 31.34 51.80 18.58
N GLU A 200 30.74 51.29 19.65
CA GLU A 200 30.79 51.91 20.99
C GLU A 200 32.16 51.77 21.65
N ALA A 201 32.89 50.68 21.34
CA ALA A 201 34.25 50.44 21.80
C ALA A 201 35.34 51.12 20.96
N LEU A 202 34.98 51.84 19.90
CA LEU A 202 35.94 52.68 19.19
C LEU A 202 36.44 53.76 20.16
N PRO A 203 37.77 53.92 20.33
CA PRO A 203 38.29 54.97 21.18
C PRO A 203 37.76 56.32 20.70
N GLU A 204 37.52 57.23 21.66
CA GLU A 204 37.08 58.61 21.40
C GLU A 204 37.82 59.21 20.20
N PRO A 205 37.15 60.08 19.40
CA PRO A 205 37.79 60.71 18.26
C PRO A 205 39.15 61.28 18.68
N PHE A 206 40.19 60.94 17.91
CA PHE A 206 41.56 61.36 18.15
C PHE A 206 41.57 62.84 18.56
N PRO A 207 42.03 63.19 19.78
CA PRO A 207 41.91 64.55 20.29
C PRO A 207 42.53 65.52 19.29
N GLN A 208 41.81 66.59 18.96
CA GLN A 208 42.21 67.50 17.88
C GLN A 208 43.58 68.14 18.18
N GLU A 209 43.90 68.31 19.45
CA GLU A 209 45.19 68.80 19.93
C GLU A 209 46.35 67.83 19.65
N ALA A 210 46.09 66.52 19.55
CA ALA A 210 47.12 65.53 19.21
C ALA A 210 47.52 65.61 17.72
N LEU A 211 46.66 66.11 16.83
CA LEU A 211 47.00 66.34 15.42
C LEU A 211 48.04 67.45 15.24
N LEU A 212 48.24 68.30 16.26
CA LEU A 212 49.27 69.35 16.27
C LEU A 212 50.61 68.86 16.83
N ARG A 213 50.68 67.63 17.34
CA ARG A 213 51.90 67.00 17.90
C ARG A 213 52.38 65.81 17.08
N VAL A 214 51.51 65.25 16.24
CA VAL A 214 51.74 64.03 15.48
C VAL A 214 51.85 64.35 13.99
N LEU A 215 52.85 63.76 13.33
CA LEU A 215 53.01 63.86 11.88
C LEU A 215 51.96 62.99 11.19
N VAL A 216 51.03 63.60 10.48
CA VAL A 216 50.02 62.94 9.67
C VAL A 216 50.53 62.87 8.24
N LEU A 217 50.66 61.66 7.69
CA LEU A 217 51.08 61.40 6.31
C LEU A 217 49.92 60.81 5.50
N ASP A 218 49.62 61.40 4.35
CA ASP A 218 48.66 60.87 3.39
C ASP A 218 49.32 59.86 2.44
N TYR A 219 49.24 58.56 2.78
CA TYR A 219 49.89 57.50 2.03
C TYR A 219 49.38 57.37 0.58
N PRO A 220 48.05 57.39 0.31
CA PRO A 220 47.53 57.45 -1.06
C PRO A 220 48.12 58.58 -1.91
N GLY A 221 48.44 59.72 -1.31
CA GLY A 221 49.02 60.88 -1.98
C GLY A 221 50.49 60.75 -2.39
N LEU A 222 51.23 59.76 -1.86
CA LEU A 222 52.68 59.63 -2.08
C LEU A 222 53.08 59.16 -3.49
N GLY A 223 52.14 58.68 -4.31
CA GLY A 223 52.44 58.19 -5.65
C GLY A 223 51.33 57.36 -6.28
N ASN A 224 51.41 57.16 -7.59
CA ASN A 224 50.38 56.46 -8.36
C ASN A 224 50.57 54.93 -8.33
N ARG A 225 51.80 54.45 -8.20
CA ARG A 225 52.11 53.00 -8.13
C ARG A 225 52.38 52.51 -6.70
N PRO A 226 52.08 51.23 -6.37
CA PRO A 226 52.39 50.64 -5.07
C PRO A 226 53.86 50.76 -4.68
N GLU A 227 54.79 50.51 -5.60
CA GLU A 227 56.23 50.60 -5.37
C GLU A 227 56.66 52.03 -5.04
N GLU A 228 56.16 53.00 -5.81
CA GLU A 228 56.46 54.42 -5.64
C GLU A 228 55.97 54.93 -4.28
N ARG A 229 54.75 54.55 -3.87
CA ARG A 229 54.21 54.93 -2.56
C ARG A 229 55.01 54.37 -1.40
N VAL A 230 55.37 53.08 -1.44
CA VAL A 230 56.16 52.45 -0.36
C VAL A 230 57.57 53.03 -0.30
N LEU A 231 58.21 53.26 -1.45
CA LEU A 231 59.54 53.89 -1.49
C LEU A 231 59.49 55.33 -0.98
N ALA A 232 58.54 56.13 -1.45
CA ALA A 232 58.36 57.51 -1.00
C ALA A 232 58.09 57.59 0.51
N LEU A 233 57.35 56.63 1.08
CA LEU A 233 57.11 56.54 2.52
C LEU A 233 58.43 56.27 3.28
N ILE A 234 59.24 55.31 2.81
CA ILE A 234 60.52 54.95 3.45
C ILE A 234 61.54 56.10 3.33
N GLU A 235 61.66 56.69 2.15
CA GLU A 235 62.56 57.82 1.88
C GLU A 235 62.12 59.07 2.63
N GLY A 236 60.81 59.35 2.68
CA GLY A 236 60.23 60.41 3.49
C GLY A 236 60.53 60.25 4.98
N TYR A 237 60.39 59.03 5.52
CA TYR A 237 60.72 58.74 6.91
C TYR A 237 62.22 58.91 7.20
N ARG A 238 63.09 58.47 6.28
CA ARG A 238 64.54 58.66 6.42
C ARG A 238 64.95 60.13 6.37
N ALA A 239 64.34 60.91 5.48
CA ALA A 239 64.57 62.34 5.38
C ALA A 239 64.10 63.07 6.65
N LEU A 240 62.93 62.69 7.18
CA LEU A 240 62.42 63.19 8.45
C LEU A 240 63.42 62.97 9.60
N LEU A 241 63.96 61.75 9.73
CA LEU A 241 64.95 61.43 10.77
C LEU A 241 66.26 62.22 10.63
N LYS A 242 66.61 62.65 9.41
CA LYS A 242 67.81 63.46 9.14
C LYS A 242 67.56 64.96 9.21
N GLY A 243 66.30 65.39 9.37
CA GLY A 243 65.91 66.80 9.28
C GLY A 243 65.92 67.37 7.86
N GLU A 244 65.99 66.52 6.84
CA GLU A 244 66.01 66.91 5.42
C GLU A 244 64.58 67.05 4.86
N ASP A 245 64.43 67.83 3.79
CA ASP A 245 63.16 67.94 3.07
C ASP A 245 63.02 66.85 2.01
N HIS A 246 61.81 66.29 1.88
CA HIS A 246 61.50 65.25 0.91
C HIS A 246 60.11 65.47 0.30
N PRO A 247 59.89 65.15 -0.99
CA PRO A 247 58.57 65.27 -1.64
C PRO A 247 57.44 64.58 -0.88
N ALA A 248 57.72 63.44 -0.25
CA ALA A 248 56.74 62.72 0.56
C ALA A 248 56.22 63.53 1.77
N LEU A 249 57.05 64.42 2.31
CA LEU A 249 56.70 65.25 3.47
C LEU A 249 55.81 66.44 3.08
N ARG A 250 55.62 66.71 1.78
CA ARG A 250 54.63 67.68 1.28
C ARG A 250 53.19 67.15 1.38
N HIS A 251 53.04 65.83 1.44
CA HIS A 251 51.75 65.17 1.70
C HIS A 251 51.54 64.95 3.20
N SER A 252 52.02 65.90 4.02
CA SER A 252 51.98 65.82 5.48
C SER A 252 51.62 67.15 6.13
N ASN A 253 51.24 67.11 7.41
CA ASN A 253 51.01 68.32 8.22
C ASN A 253 52.29 68.94 8.80
N ARG A 254 53.50 68.60 8.30
CA ARG A 254 54.79 69.05 8.85
C ARG A 254 54.89 70.57 9.00
N GLU A 255 54.32 71.34 8.08
CA GLU A 255 54.33 72.81 8.12
C GLU A 255 53.52 73.40 9.29
N LEU A 256 52.58 72.62 9.84
CA LEU A 256 51.69 73.03 10.94
C LEU A 256 52.20 72.60 12.32
N LEU A 257 53.28 71.81 12.38
CA LEU A 257 53.83 71.29 13.63
C LEU A 257 54.81 72.32 14.24
N ALA A 258 54.56 72.70 15.49
CA ALA A 258 55.45 73.57 16.27
C ALA A 258 56.48 72.72 17.04
N GLY A 259 57.40 72.06 16.33
CA GLY A 259 58.48 71.25 16.92
C GLY A 259 58.68 69.89 16.27
N GLU A 260 59.46 69.03 16.93
CA GLU A 260 59.62 67.63 16.51
C GLU A 260 58.32 66.84 16.76
N PRO A 261 57.88 66.01 15.81
CA PRO A 261 56.67 65.21 15.98
C PRO A 261 56.86 64.15 17.08
N GLU A 262 55.91 64.06 18.02
CA GLU A 262 55.87 63.04 19.08
C GLU A 262 55.55 61.64 18.51
N GLY A 263 55.01 61.57 17.30
CA GLY A 263 54.66 60.32 16.61
C GLY A 263 54.25 60.53 15.16
N MET A 264 53.90 59.45 14.47
CA MET A 264 53.48 59.46 13.07
C MET A 264 52.16 58.69 12.88
N VAL A 265 51.21 59.30 12.19
CA VAL A 265 49.92 58.70 11.80
C VAL A 265 49.89 58.61 10.28
N LEU A 266 49.59 57.43 9.78
CA LEU A 266 49.48 57.16 8.35
C LEU A 266 47.99 57.09 7.97
N LEU A 267 47.53 58.01 7.14
CA LEU A 267 46.19 57.95 6.54
C LEU A 267 46.23 56.99 5.35
N GLY A 268 45.21 56.13 5.22
CA GLY A 268 45.15 55.13 4.15
C GLY A 268 45.93 53.85 4.45
N LEU A 269 45.97 53.41 5.71
CA LEU A 269 46.63 52.17 6.14
C LEU A 269 46.13 50.95 5.35
N GLU A 270 44.84 50.90 5.04
CA GLU A 270 44.23 49.87 4.20
C GLU A 270 44.88 49.80 2.81
N ARG A 271 45.25 50.94 2.22
CA ARG A 271 45.93 51.00 0.93
C ARG A 271 47.37 50.53 1.05
N LEU A 272 48.06 50.88 2.14
CA LEU A 272 49.41 50.37 2.43
C LEU A 272 49.40 48.85 2.59
N LEU A 273 48.45 48.28 3.33
CA LEU A 273 48.33 46.83 3.52
C LEU A 273 48.04 46.11 2.19
N LEU A 274 47.17 46.67 1.34
CA LEU A 274 46.92 46.16 0.00
C LEU A 274 48.15 46.23 -0.90
N ASP A 275 48.87 47.36 -0.89
CA ASP A 275 50.10 47.53 -1.66
C ASP A 275 51.17 46.52 -1.21
N LEU A 276 51.41 46.38 0.10
CA LEU A 276 52.35 45.41 0.65
C LEU A 276 51.99 43.95 0.33
N ALA A 277 50.70 43.60 0.32
CA ALA A 277 50.23 42.28 -0.09
C ALA A 277 50.43 42.02 -1.59
N SER A 278 50.35 43.08 -2.42
CA SER A 278 50.52 43.01 -3.86
C SER A 278 51.99 43.05 -4.31
N LEU A 279 52.88 43.60 -3.48
CA LEU A 279 54.31 43.67 -3.78
C LEU A 279 54.93 42.28 -3.72
N PRO A 280 55.77 41.89 -4.69
CA PRO A 280 56.48 40.61 -4.68
C PRO A 280 57.66 40.66 -3.68
N LEU A 281 57.42 41.12 -2.44
CA LEU A 281 58.44 41.41 -1.43
C LEU A 281 59.29 40.17 -1.11
N SER A 282 58.67 39.00 -1.08
CA SER A 282 59.35 37.71 -0.89
C SER A 282 60.29 37.38 -2.06
N ARG A 283 59.89 37.65 -3.30
CA ARG A 283 60.72 37.49 -4.49
C ARG A 283 61.87 38.51 -4.50
N TRP A 284 61.59 39.75 -4.12
CA TRP A 284 62.59 40.82 -4.03
C TRP A 284 63.63 40.53 -2.95
N LEU A 285 63.21 40.16 -1.73
CA LEU A 285 64.10 39.79 -0.63
C LEU A 285 64.97 38.58 -0.97
N ARG A 286 64.42 37.54 -1.61
CA ARG A 286 65.23 36.40 -2.10
C ARG A 286 66.24 36.84 -3.14
N THR A 287 65.82 37.65 -4.12
CA THR A 287 66.73 38.13 -5.18
C THR A 287 67.85 39.01 -4.61
N HIS A 288 67.53 39.83 -3.61
CA HIS A 288 68.50 40.72 -2.99
C HIS A 288 69.44 39.96 -2.04
N ALA A 289 68.94 38.98 -1.28
CA ALA A 289 69.74 38.05 -0.49
C ALA A 289 70.71 37.27 -1.39
N PHE A 290 70.23 36.69 -2.50
CA PHE A 290 71.12 36.02 -3.46
C PHE A 290 72.15 36.94 -4.10
N ARG A 291 71.81 38.22 -4.36
CA ARG A 291 72.80 39.21 -4.84
C ARG A 291 73.85 39.54 -3.78
N LEU A 292 73.45 39.72 -2.52
CA LEU A 292 74.38 39.99 -1.42
C LEU A 292 75.26 38.77 -1.12
N GLU A 293 74.67 37.57 -1.12
CA GLU A 293 75.42 36.31 -1.05
C GLU A 293 76.43 36.22 -2.19
N ALA A 294 76.03 36.47 -3.45
CA ALA A 294 76.95 36.46 -4.58
C ALA A 294 78.05 37.54 -4.49
N TRP A 295 77.74 38.70 -3.90
CA TRP A 295 78.72 39.78 -3.69
C TRP A 295 79.71 39.45 -2.57
N LEU A 296 79.25 38.79 -1.50
CA LEU A 296 80.07 38.30 -0.41
C LEU A 296 80.88 37.06 -0.79
N GLN A 297 80.37 36.23 -1.71
CA GLN A 297 81.01 35.03 -2.26
C GLN A 297 81.85 35.32 -3.51
N ALA A 298 82.36 36.55 -3.70
CA ALA A 298 83.16 36.95 -4.85
C ALA A 298 84.35 35.99 -5.11
N GLY A 299 84.10 34.94 -5.89
CA GLY A 299 85.03 33.82 -6.09
C GLY A 299 84.36 32.55 -6.62
N GLU A 300 83.11 32.25 -6.23
CA GLU A 300 82.39 31.08 -6.74
C GLU A 300 81.06 31.50 -7.41
N GLN A 301 80.94 31.26 -8.71
CA GLN A 301 79.67 31.46 -9.41
C GLN A 301 78.64 30.43 -8.89
N PRO A 302 77.48 30.84 -8.36
CA PRO A 302 76.45 29.89 -7.99
C PRO A 302 75.87 29.23 -9.25
N SER A 303 76.10 27.93 -9.41
CA SER A 303 75.50 27.12 -10.47
C SER A 303 74.03 26.84 -10.12
N SER A 304 73.10 27.33 -10.94
CA SER A 304 71.68 27.00 -10.84
C SER A 304 71.46 25.51 -11.13
N PRO A 305 70.77 24.75 -10.26
CA PRO A 305 70.47 23.34 -10.49
C PRO A 305 69.47 23.09 -11.63
N ARG A 306 68.96 24.13 -12.30
CA ARG A 306 68.08 24.03 -13.49
C ARG A 306 68.81 24.19 -14.83
N LEU A 307 70.13 24.40 -14.82
CA LEU A 307 70.98 24.48 -16.01
C LEU A 307 72.01 23.34 -16.04
N ARG A 308 71.57 22.12 -15.77
CA ARG A 308 72.30 20.91 -16.17
C ARG A 308 71.44 20.18 -17.19
N GLU A 309 71.62 20.53 -18.46
CA GLU A 309 71.28 19.67 -19.58
C GLU A 309 72.52 18.85 -19.89
N GLU A 310 72.57 17.61 -19.38
CA GLU A 310 73.15 16.43 -20.02
C GLU A 310 72.29 15.22 -19.63
#